data_AF-A0A316WR42-F1
#
_entry.id   AF-A0A316WR42-F1
#
_cell.length_a   1.000
_cell.length_b   1.000
_cell.length_c   1.000
_cell.angle_alpha   90.00
_cell.angle_beta   90.00
_cell.angle_gamma   90.00
#
_symmetry.space_group_name_H-M   'P 1'
#
loop_
_entity.id
_entity.type
_entity.pdbx_description
1 polymer ?
#
loop_
_entity_poly.entity_id
_entity_poly.type
_entity_poly.pdbx_seq_one_letter_code
_entity_poly.pdbx_strand_id
1 'polypeptide(L)'
;MDKEISHFWLGYFKNEEDFYDFVEEDESYYMEEETEDQYVSKFAESQNIKWFDDDFIEYGFEDERLGLYEKFSEYSYADQWLPVLERKLNEMSLDTPVNTIIFASRFIIPNPVSVDGEENKLYYVGEIEFDV
;
A
#
# COMPACT_ATOMS: atom_id res chain seq x y z
N MET A 1 25.93 3.72 -2.21
CA MET A 1 24.54 3.83 -2.64
C MET A 1 23.85 2.77 -1.85
N ASP A 2 22.99 3.23 -0.94
CA ASP A 2 22.28 2.32 -0.07
C ASP A 2 21.10 1.77 -0.88
N LYS A 3 20.60 0.60 -0.47
CA LYS A 3 19.50 -0.05 -1.16
C LYS A 3 18.33 -0.18 -0.23
N GLU A 4 17.15 0.06 -0.77
CA GLU A 4 15.89 -0.20 -0.10
C GLU A 4 15.15 -1.33 -0.81
N ILE A 5 14.40 -2.12 -0.04
CA ILE A 5 13.46 -3.10 -0.57
C ILE A 5 12.12 -2.80 0.07
N SER A 6 11.10 -2.59 -0.76
CA SER A 6 9.75 -2.29 -0.29
C SER A 6 8.75 -3.28 -0.86
N HIS A 7 7.76 -3.63 -0.04
CA HIS A 7 6.56 -4.34 -0.45
C HIS A 7 5.62 -3.38 -1.16
N PHE A 8 4.96 -3.84 -2.23
CA PHE A 8 3.99 -3.03 -2.98
C PHE A 8 2.62 -3.68 -2.98
N TRP A 9 1.60 -2.85 -2.75
CA TRP A 9 0.20 -3.15 -3.01
C TRP A 9 -0.34 -2.15 -4.02
N LEU A 10 -1.13 -2.63 -4.97
CA LEU A 10 -1.91 -1.78 -5.86
C LEU A 10 -3.32 -2.29 -5.94
N GLY A 11 -4.27 -1.39 -6.13
CA GLY A 11 -5.64 -1.80 -6.07
C GLY A 11 -6.65 -0.74 -6.40
N TYR A 12 -7.87 -1.05 -5.98
CA TYR A 12 -9.05 -0.25 -6.21
C TYR A 12 -9.72 0.09 -4.88
N PHE A 13 -10.02 1.37 -4.71
CA PHE A 13 -10.96 1.90 -3.72
C PHE A 13 -12.03 2.73 -4.42
N LYS A 14 -13.25 2.69 -3.92
CA LYS A 14 -14.38 3.39 -4.53
C LYS A 14 -14.24 4.91 -4.52
N ASN A 15 -13.66 5.45 -3.47
CA ASN A 15 -13.39 6.87 -3.31
C ASN A 15 -12.19 7.09 -2.38
N GLU A 16 -11.72 8.32 -2.35
CA GLU A 16 -10.54 8.76 -1.61
C GLU A 16 -10.75 8.69 -0.08
N GLU A 17 -11.95 9.00 0.41
CA GLU A 17 -12.30 8.92 1.84
C GLU A 17 -12.19 7.48 2.34
N ASP A 18 -12.78 6.51 1.63
CA ASP A 18 -12.68 5.08 1.96
C ASP A 18 -11.23 4.57 1.98
N PHE A 19 -10.36 5.16 1.14
CA PHE A 19 -8.95 4.80 1.11
C PHE A 19 -8.20 5.34 2.33
N TYR A 20 -8.32 6.63 2.63
CA TYR A 20 -7.64 7.23 3.79
C TYR A 20 -8.16 6.65 5.11
N ASP A 21 -9.47 6.42 5.22
CA ASP A 21 -10.08 5.68 6.35
C ASP A 21 -9.54 4.25 6.52
N PHE A 22 -8.89 3.70 5.49
CA PHE A 22 -8.29 2.37 5.52
C PHE A 22 -6.80 2.41 5.88
N VAL A 23 -6.04 3.37 5.36
CA VAL A 23 -4.58 3.43 5.54
C VAL A 23 -4.13 4.29 6.72
N GLU A 24 -4.83 5.38 7.04
CA GLU A 24 -4.42 6.32 8.08
C GLU A 24 -4.50 5.70 9.48
N GLU A 25 -3.60 6.15 10.36
CA GLU A 25 -3.61 5.74 11.75
C GLU A 25 -4.89 6.20 12.48
N ASP A 26 -5.48 5.31 13.26
CA ASP A 26 -6.53 5.63 14.21
C ASP A 26 -5.91 6.24 15.47
N GLU A 27 -6.08 7.55 15.67
CA GLU A 27 -5.55 8.26 16.83
C GLU A 27 -5.99 7.66 18.18
N SER A 28 -7.13 6.95 18.23
CA SER A 28 -7.60 6.26 19.43
C SER A 28 -6.66 5.12 19.86
N TYR A 29 -5.85 4.60 18.92
CA TYR A 29 -4.79 3.62 19.19
C TYR A 29 -3.91 4.02 20.37
N TYR A 30 -3.59 5.32 20.48
CA TYR A 30 -2.68 5.85 21.50
C TYR A 30 -3.36 6.35 22.77
N MET A 31 -4.70 6.38 22.81
CA MET A 31 -5.47 6.94 23.95
C MET A 31 -6.11 5.87 24.83
N GLU A 32 -6.44 4.72 24.24
CA GLU A 32 -7.12 3.63 24.95
C GLU A 32 -6.12 2.70 25.66
N GLU A 33 -6.60 1.92 26.62
CA GLU A 33 -5.79 0.84 27.20
C GLU A 33 -5.54 -0.21 26.10
N GLU A 34 -4.29 -0.59 25.88
CA GLU A 34 -3.92 -1.60 24.86
C GLU A 34 -4.80 -2.85 25.00
N THR A 35 -5.54 -3.17 23.94
CA THR A 35 -6.32 -4.41 23.86
C THR A 35 -5.75 -5.37 22.81
N GLU A 36 -6.01 -6.67 22.98
CA GLU A 36 -5.57 -7.70 22.02
C GLU A 36 -6.15 -7.52 20.61
N ASP A 37 -7.21 -6.73 20.45
CA ASP A 37 -7.93 -6.53 19.18
C ASP A 37 -7.69 -5.15 18.56
N GLN A 38 -6.86 -4.30 19.17
CA GLN A 38 -6.57 -2.96 18.67
C GLN A 38 -5.50 -3.00 17.57
N TYR A 39 -5.69 -2.26 16.47
CA TYR A 39 -4.73 -2.11 15.37
C TYR A 39 -4.57 -0.64 15.03
N VAL A 40 -3.38 -0.22 14.61
CA VAL A 40 -3.11 1.19 14.31
C VAL A 40 -3.90 1.69 13.10
N SER A 41 -4.23 0.84 12.14
CA SER A 41 -5.11 1.16 11.00
C SER A 41 -5.81 -0.09 10.47
N LYS A 42 -6.82 0.07 9.60
CA LYS A 42 -7.46 -1.07 8.93
C LYS A 42 -6.50 -1.79 7.98
N PHE A 43 -5.54 -1.06 7.40
CA PHE A 43 -4.46 -1.67 6.64
C PHE A 43 -3.60 -2.54 7.55
N ALA A 44 -3.20 -2.04 8.73
CA ALA A 44 -2.44 -2.81 9.70
C ALA A 44 -3.18 -4.09 10.14
N GLU A 45 -4.49 -3.97 10.41
CA GLU A 45 -5.37 -5.11 10.66
C GLU A 45 -5.37 -6.12 9.51
N SER A 46 -5.49 -5.65 8.26
CA SER A 46 -5.50 -6.52 7.07
C SER A 46 -4.21 -7.31 6.89
N GLN A 47 -3.09 -6.78 7.39
CA GLN A 47 -1.78 -7.42 7.36
C GLN A 47 -1.46 -8.19 8.66
N ASN A 48 -2.40 -8.20 9.62
CA ASN A 48 -2.25 -8.79 10.95
C ASN A 48 -1.04 -8.23 11.72
N ILE A 49 -0.88 -6.90 11.67
CA ILE A 49 0.19 -6.15 12.33
C ILE A 49 -0.44 -5.09 13.21
N LYS A 50 -0.12 -5.12 14.51
CA LYS A 50 -0.74 -4.24 15.49
C LYS A 50 -0.37 -2.77 15.30
N TRP A 51 0.88 -2.53 14.94
CA TRP A 51 1.44 -1.19 14.82
C TRP A 51 2.62 -1.21 13.86
N PHE A 52 2.80 -0.14 13.11
CA PHE A 52 4.00 0.20 12.36
C PHE A 52 4.22 1.71 12.44
N ASP A 53 5.43 2.15 12.15
CA ASP A 53 5.77 3.56 12.10
C ASP A 53 5.48 4.08 10.68
N ASP A 54 4.62 5.10 10.59
CA ASP A 54 4.19 5.72 9.33
C ASP A 54 5.35 6.25 8.48
N ASP A 55 6.52 6.53 9.07
CA ASP A 55 7.72 6.92 8.31
C ASP A 55 8.22 5.82 7.34
N PHE A 56 7.75 4.58 7.49
CA PHE A 56 8.14 3.45 6.64
C PHE A 56 7.07 2.99 5.66
N ILE A 57 5.96 3.72 5.57
CA ILE A 57 4.88 3.45 4.63
C ILE A 57 4.57 4.71 3.81
N GLU A 58 4.37 4.53 2.52
CA GLU A 58 3.87 5.57 1.63
C GLU A 58 2.65 5.02 0.91
N TYR A 59 1.67 5.89 0.67
CA TYR A 59 0.42 5.51 0.06
C TYR A 59 -0.21 6.67 -0.68
N GLY A 60 -1.09 6.37 -1.63
CA GLY A 60 -1.88 7.41 -2.28
C GLY A 60 -2.99 6.89 -3.18
N PHE A 61 -3.89 7.82 -3.49
CA PHE A 61 -5.11 7.62 -4.26
C PHE A 61 -5.10 8.54 -5.49
N GLU A 62 -5.43 8.00 -6.64
CA GLU A 62 -5.34 8.69 -7.93
C GLU A 62 -6.59 8.49 -8.78
N ASP A 63 -6.77 9.29 -9.83
CA ASP A 63 -7.90 9.11 -10.76
C ASP A 63 -7.73 7.80 -11.56
N GLU A 64 -8.67 6.86 -11.40
CA GLU A 64 -8.65 5.55 -12.03
C GLU A 64 -8.48 5.59 -13.56
N ARG A 65 -8.88 6.69 -14.20
CA ARG A 65 -8.85 6.88 -15.66
C ARG A 65 -7.44 7.17 -16.19
N LEU A 66 -6.51 7.57 -15.33
CA LEU A 66 -5.13 7.88 -15.71
C LEU A 66 -4.30 6.62 -15.98
N GLY A 67 -3.28 6.73 -16.81
CA GLY A 67 -2.28 5.68 -16.98
C GLY A 67 -1.43 5.49 -15.71
N LEU A 68 -0.79 4.32 -15.56
CA LEU A 68 0.02 4.01 -14.37
C LEU A 68 1.12 5.04 -14.10
N TYR A 69 1.79 5.54 -15.15
CA TYR A 69 2.82 6.57 -15.01
C TYR A 69 2.27 7.94 -14.64
N GLU A 70 1.10 8.31 -15.17
CA GLU A 70 0.45 9.56 -14.81
C GLU A 70 0.04 9.56 -13.32
N LYS A 71 -0.32 8.39 -12.78
CA LYS A 71 -0.68 8.21 -11.37
C LYS A 71 0.53 8.31 -10.43
N PHE A 72 1.64 7.65 -10.78
CA PHE A 72 2.65 7.32 -9.76
C PHE A 72 4.08 7.80 -10.07
N SER A 73 4.29 8.57 -11.15
CA SER A 73 5.65 9.03 -11.51
C SER A 73 6.24 10.12 -10.62
N GLU A 74 5.42 10.80 -9.81
CA GLU A 74 5.87 11.87 -8.90
C GLU A 74 6.37 11.36 -7.54
N TYR A 75 6.22 10.06 -7.26
CA TYR A 75 6.69 9.43 -6.02
C TYR A 75 8.21 9.27 -6.03
N SER A 76 8.80 9.24 -4.84
CA SER A 76 10.24 9.04 -4.66
C SER A 76 10.71 7.75 -5.35
N TYR A 77 11.79 7.88 -6.13
CA TYR A 77 12.41 6.76 -6.86
C TYR A 77 11.49 6.04 -7.86
N ALA A 78 10.36 6.64 -8.25
CA ALA A 78 9.40 6.03 -9.16
C ALA A 78 10.01 5.63 -10.52
N ASP A 79 10.99 6.38 -11.00
CA ASP A 79 11.73 6.04 -12.22
C ASP A 79 12.42 4.67 -12.15
N GLN A 80 12.74 4.17 -10.95
CA GLN A 80 13.34 2.87 -10.72
C GLN A 80 12.30 1.74 -10.54
N TRP A 81 11.31 1.91 -9.67
CA TRP A 81 10.38 0.82 -9.32
C TRP A 81 9.16 0.73 -10.25
N LEU A 82 8.73 1.83 -10.86
CA LEU A 82 7.51 1.87 -11.67
C LEU A 82 7.57 0.97 -12.93
N PRO A 83 8.71 0.87 -13.67
CA PRO A 83 8.81 -0.09 -14.77
C PRO A 83 8.72 -1.55 -14.31
N VAL A 84 9.21 -1.86 -13.11
CA VAL A 84 9.11 -3.20 -12.50
C VAL A 84 7.66 -3.50 -12.11
N LEU A 85 6.98 -2.50 -11.54
CA LEU A 85 5.59 -2.55 -11.14
C LEU A 85 4.66 -2.78 -12.35
N GLU A 86 4.83 -2.00 -13.41
CA GLU A 86 4.09 -2.14 -14.67
C GLU A 86 4.20 -3.56 -15.25
N ARG A 87 5.43 -4.11 -15.29
CA ARG A 87 5.65 -5.48 -15.77
C ARG A 87 4.87 -6.50 -14.93
N LYS A 88 4.95 -6.38 -13.60
CA LYS A 88 4.24 -7.28 -12.68
C LYS A 88 2.71 -7.16 -12.85
N LEU A 89 2.18 -5.94 -12.98
CA LEU A 89 0.75 -5.72 -13.19
C LEU A 89 0.27 -6.28 -14.54
N ASN A 90 1.06 -6.18 -15.61
CA ASN A 90 0.72 -6.77 -16.91
C ASN A 90 0.68 -8.31 -16.89
N GLU A 91 1.39 -8.95 -15.95
CA GLU A 91 1.31 -10.40 -15.71
C GLU A 91 0.09 -10.77 -14.85
N MET A 92 -0.50 -9.80 -14.15
CA MET A 92 -1.70 -9.98 -13.33
C MET A 92 -2.94 -9.70 -14.18
N SER A 93 -3.85 -10.67 -14.27
CA SER A 93 -5.16 -10.47 -14.91
C SER A 93 -6.11 -9.77 -13.92
N LEU A 94 -5.87 -8.49 -13.66
CA LEU A 94 -6.68 -7.69 -12.75
C LEU A 94 -8.11 -7.52 -13.31
N ASP A 95 -9.10 -7.68 -12.45
CA ASP A 95 -10.51 -7.50 -12.77
C ASP A 95 -11.03 -6.09 -12.42
N THR A 96 -10.21 -5.28 -11.75
CA THR A 96 -10.51 -3.91 -11.34
C THR A 96 -9.45 -2.94 -11.89
N PRO A 97 -9.82 -1.66 -12.13
CA PRO A 97 -8.81 -0.63 -12.40
C PRO A 97 -7.93 -0.41 -11.18
N VAL A 98 -6.74 0.17 -11.39
CA VAL A 98 -5.83 0.55 -10.31
C VAL A 98 -5.98 2.05 -10.07
N ASN A 99 -6.30 2.44 -8.85
CA ASN A 99 -6.36 3.84 -8.42
C ASN A 99 -5.67 4.09 -7.09
N THR A 100 -5.05 3.07 -6.49
CA THR A 100 -4.33 3.19 -5.23
C THR A 100 -3.00 2.47 -5.29
N ILE A 101 -2.05 2.99 -4.53
CA ILE A 101 -0.77 2.37 -4.24
C ILE A 101 -0.52 2.44 -2.73
N ILE A 102 0.07 1.39 -2.18
CA ILE A 102 0.67 1.38 -0.84
C ILE A 102 2.03 0.70 -1.01
N PHE A 103 3.08 1.28 -0.46
CA PHE A 103 4.36 0.60 -0.35
C PHE A 103 4.99 0.81 1.02
N ALA A 104 5.59 -0.24 1.54
CA ALA A 104 6.17 -0.24 2.87
C ALA A 104 7.55 -0.90 2.84
N SER A 105 8.49 -0.38 3.62
CA SER A 105 9.79 -1.02 3.82
C SER A 105 9.63 -2.49 4.22
N ARG A 106 10.43 -3.38 3.62
CA ARG A 106 10.30 -4.85 3.73
C ARG A 106 10.18 -5.40 5.15
N PHE A 107 10.81 -4.74 6.13
CA PHE A 107 10.83 -5.23 7.51
C PHE A 107 9.57 -4.88 8.31
N ILE A 108 8.72 -3.98 7.80
CA ILE A 108 7.50 -3.54 8.49
C ILE A 108 6.43 -4.63 8.41
N ILE A 109 6.29 -5.26 7.24
CA ILE A 109 5.20 -6.19 6.95
C ILE A 109 5.79 -7.58 6.68
N PRO A 110 5.95 -8.43 7.71
CA PRO A 110 6.68 -9.70 7.57
C PRO A 110 5.96 -10.75 6.70
N ASN A 111 4.63 -10.69 6.64
CA ASN A 111 3.80 -11.63 5.88
C ASN A 111 2.77 -10.86 5.06
N PRO A 112 3.19 -10.13 4.01
CA PRO A 112 2.31 -9.29 3.23
C PRO A 112 1.27 -10.13 2.48
N VAL A 113 0.01 -9.69 2.53
CA VAL A 113 -1.12 -10.36 1.90
C VAL A 113 -1.95 -9.38 1.05
N SER A 114 -2.59 -9.90 0.02
CA SER A 114 -3.64 -9.17 -0.71
C SER A 114 -4.88 -8.99 0.16
N VAL A 115 -5.63 -7.91 -0.09
CA VAL A 115 -6.93 -7.63 0.54
C VAL A 115 -8.01 -7.81 -0.52
N ASP A 116 -9.00 -8.65 -0.21
CA ASP A 116 -10.17 -8.91 -1.06
C ASP A 116 -11.43 -8.58 -0.25
N GLY A 117 -11.67 -7.29 -0.05
CA GLY A 117 -12.81 -6.76 0.66
C GLY A 117 -14.02 -6.56 -0.24
N GLU A 118 -15.19 -6.30 0.35
CA GLU A 118 -16.41 -6.02 -0.44
C GLU A 118 -16.34 -4.69 -1.19
N GLU A 119 -15.69 -3.68 -0.60
CA GLU A 119 -15.62 -2.31 -1.13
C GLU A 119 -14.22 -1.91 -1.62
N ASN A 120 -13.20 -2.73 -1.34
CA ASN A 120 -11.81 -2.46 -1.71
C ASN A 120 -11.06 -3.75 -2.07
N LYS A 121 -10.14 -3.62 -3.02
CA LYS A 121 -9.29 -4.74 -3.45
C LYS A 121 -7.85 -4.28 -3.61
N LEU A 122 -6.95 -4.82 -2.80
CA LEU A 122 -5.51 -4.55 -2.86
C LEU A 122 -4.78 -5.83 -3.24
N TYR A 123 -4.04 -5.78 -4.32
CA TYR A 123 -3.19 -6.87 -4.76
C TYR A 123 -1.79 -6.67 -4.21
N TYR A 124 -1.27 -7.64 -3.46
CA TYR A 124 0.14 -7.66 -3.14
C TYR A 124 0.95 -8.04 -4.40
N VAL A 125 1.82 -7.12 -4.84
CA VAL A 125 2.57 -7.19 -6.11
C VAL A 125 4.03 -7.66 -5.90
N GLY A 126 4.43 -7.82 -4.64
CA GLY A 126 5.75 -8.34 -4.26
C GLY A 126 6.72 -7.26 -3.79
N GLU A 127 7.96 -7.69 -3.56
CA GLU A 127 9.09 -6.82 -3.24
C GLU A 127 9.71 -6.20 -4.50
N ILE A 128 10.16 -4.95 -4.40
CA ILE A 128 11.00 -4.26 -5.39
C ILE A 128 12.19 -3.62 -4.68
N GLU A 129 13.39 -3.82 -5.22
CA GLU A 129 14.64 -3.21 -4.74
C GLU A 129 14.97 -1.98 -5.59
N PHE A 130 15.38 -0.88 -4.95
CA PHE A 130 15.81 0.36 -5.62
C PHE A 130 16.94 1.04 -4.83
N ASP A 131 17.70 1.89 -5.52
CA ASP A 131 18.82 2.64 -4.92
C ASP A 131 18.32 3.96 -4.29
N VAL A 132 18.81 4.24 -3.08
CA VAL A 132 18.54 5.46 -2.28
C VAL A 132 19.80 6.27 -1.96
#